data_AF-H1XS62-F1
#
_entry.id   AF-H1XS62-F1
#
_cell.length_a   1.000
_cell.length_b   1.000
_cell.length_c   1.000
_cell.angle_alpha   90.00
_cell.angle_beta   90.00
_cell.angle_gamma   90.00
#
_symmetry.space_group_name_H-M   'P 1'
#
loop_
_entity.id
_entity.type
_entity.pdbx_description
1 polymer ?
#
loop_
_entity_poly.entity_id
_entity_poly.type
_entity_poly.pdbx_seq_one_letter_code
_entity_poly.pdbx_strand_id
1 'polypeptide(L)'
;MENKKIFFSILLMIITPYLFQECKNITGSNKTISISGRVFIENGEKLDEVIIELYEACNIDTVLLNAYNNYQVGVEINQKSEFDHREKVAKYITECDANGEWIFHNIENNMYNVVVRKDSFGWIYHFNVNSDLEKVDTLRETIYINEPIKDDLRLKTNQFLCINKNTYLPKGNKITFSENNVILFKPNISLTIYGDLINRSNIKVTSFNIDLKGNGLWINSNHINSIGNIQFEFLKNPLTVEKAKEDLIEIYNIFVRNCENGIYIKEENASIRNSVFKNIKFNAIQVNNKFFINRCVIYKTNGIFFNNAEGVINNSFITKNEIGLRPLKGDVNIINNEFRNNKISISASASKFEVIKNDFLLSNLDIEMNKTYESQVYEYCIPYISMNNFFSSDTAISLYGKHSASGPHYKGIGVNKNVEAKNCYWGTANYFEITKKIYDKNDKSDLMYEVLFEPFEKVEIKDAGIKY
;
A
#
# COMPACT_ATOMS: atom_id res chain seq x y z
N MET A 1 -17.15 -57.80 -35.38
CA MET A 1 -17.36 -57.05 -34.12
C MET A 1 -16.29 -57.37 -33.06
N GLU A 2 -15.54 -58.46 -33.19
CA GLU A 2 -14.49 -58.87 -32.24
C GLU A 2 -13.22 -58.00 -32.29
N ASN A 3 -12.78 -57.54 -33.47
CA ASN A 3 -11.55 -56.73 -33.58
C ASN A 3 -11.64 -55.36 -32.89
N LYS A 4 -12.85 -54.81 -32.69
CA LYS A 4 -13.04 -53.56 -31.94
C LYS A 4 -12.87 -53.75 -30.43
N LYS A 5 -13.18 -54.94 -29.90
CA LYS A 5 -13.00 -55.25 -28.46
C LYS A 5 -11.53 -55.43 -28.11
N ILE A 6 -10.76 -56.08 -28.99
CA ILE A 6 -9.31 -56.26 -28.80
C ILE A 6 -8.58 -54.92 -28.84
N PHE A 7 -8.93 -54.05 -29.78
CA PHE A 7 -8.32 -52.71 -29.87
C PHE A 7 -8.64 -51.84 -28.65
N PHE A 8 -9.87 -51.92 -28.14
CA PHE A 8 -10.27 -51.18 -26.93
C PHE A 8 -9.58 -51.70 -25.66
N SER A 9 -9.40 -53.03 -25.54
CA SER A 9 -8.66 -53.62 -24.42
C SER A 9 -7.16 -53.28 -24.44
N ILE A 10 -6.54 -53.21 -25.63
CA ILE A 10 -5.12 -52.81 -25.75
C ILE A 10 -4.96 -51.32 -25.44
N LEU A 11 -5.88 -50.47 -25.91
CA LEU A 11 -5.86 -49.03 -25.61
C LEU A 11 -6.06 -48.75 -24.11
N LEU A 12 -6.95 -49.50 -23.43
CA LEU A 12 -7.16 -49.38 -21.99
C LEU A 12 -5.90 -49.78 -21.20
N MET A 13 -5.20 -50.83 -21.63
CA MET A 13 -3.98 -51.34 -20.98
C MET A 13 -2.80 -50.37 -21.12
N ILE A 14 -2.71 -49.64 -22.24
CA ILE A 14 -1.67 -48.63 -22.49
C ILE A 14 -1.95 -47.33 -21.73
N ILE A 15 -3.21 -46.94 -21.54
CA ILE A 15 -3.57 -45.69 -20.84
C ILE A 15 -3.54 -45.85 -19.31
N THR A 16 -3.82 -47.05 -18.77
CA THR A 16 -3.83 -47.29 -17.32
C THR A 16 -2.51 -46.98 -16.59
N PRO A 17 -1.30 -47.31 -17.08
CA PRO A 17 -0.06 -46.94 -16.37
C PRO A 17 0.26 -45.44 -16.40
N TYR A 18 -0.34 -44.66 -17.32
CA TYR A 18 -0.15 -43.20 -17.39
C TYR A 18 -1.11 -42.43 -16.47
N LEU A 19 -2.23 -43.02 -16.06
CA LEU A 19 -3.16 -42.41 -15.09
C LEU A 19 -2.78 -42.68 -13.62
N PHE A 20 -1.79 -43.55 -13.37
CA PHE A 20 -1.26 -43.84 -12.02
C PHE A 20 0.22 -43.45 -11.84
N GLN A 21 0.77 -42.59 -12.70
CA GLN A 21 1.94 -41.78 -12.34
C GLN A 21 1.47 -40.56 -11.52
N GLU A 22 0.90 -40.82 -10.35
CA GLU A 22 1.22 -39.95 -9.23
C GLU A 22 2.73 -40.01 -9.08
N CYS A 23 3.41 -38.86 -9.23
CA CYS A 23 4.72 -38.69 -8.66
C CYS A 23 4.63 -39.17 -7.21
N LYS A 24 5.17 -40.36 -6.94
CA LYS A 24 5.67 -40.70 -5.62
C LYS A 24 6.74 -39.66 -5.32
N ASN A 25 6.31 -38.51 -4.81
CA ASN A 25 7.12 -37.78 -3.87
C ASN A 25 7.44 -38.81 -2.80
N ILE A 26 8.66 -39.33 -2.88
CA ILE A 26 9.31 -40.02 -1.79
C ILE A 26 9.07 -39.09 -0.60
N THR A 27 8.17 -39.51 0.29
CA THR A 27 8.00 -38.93 1.60
C THR A 27 9.35 -39.10 2.27
N GLY A 28 10.23 -38.11 2.07
CA GLY A 28 11.33 -37.88 2.99
C GLY A 28 10.68 -37.90 4.36
N SER A 29 11.18 -38.76 5.25
CA SER A 29 10.85 -38.81 6.67
C SER A 29 10.38 -37.43 7.11
N ASN A 30 9.19 -37.27 7.70
CA ASN A 30 8.75 -36.01 8.28
C ASN A 30 9.84 -35.55 9.26
N LYS A 31 10.81 -34.78 8.75
CA LYS A 31 11.94 -34.32 9.54
C LYS A 31 11.33 -33.30 10.46
N THR A 32 11.34 -33.59 11.74
CA THR A 32 11.00 -32.60 12.74
C THR A 32 12.25 -31.80 13.07
N ILE A 33 12.07 -30.52 13.35
CA ILE A 33 13.13 -29.63 13.85
C ILE A 33 12.82 -29.26 15.31
N SER A 34 13.79 -28.62 15.97
CA SER A 34 13.53 -27.86 17.19
C SER A 34 13.93 -26.42 16.94
N ILE A 35 13.22 -25.49 17.57
CA ILE A 35 13.55 -24.06 17.56
C ILE A 35 13.59 -23.62 19.01
N SER A 36 14.74 -23.11 19.44
CA SER A 36 14.95 -22.59 20.78
C SER A 36 15.50 -21.17 20.75
N GLY A 37 15.46 -20.50 21.91
CA GLY A 37 16.01 -19.17 22.09
C GLY A 37 16.08 -18.77 23.56
N ARG A 38 16.53 -17.54 23.81
CA ARG A 38 16.63 -16.98 25.16
C ARG A 38 16.11 -15.55 25.23
N VAL A 39 15.42 -15.22 26.30
CA VAL A 39 14.80 -13.91 26.57
C VAL A 39 15.30 -13.34 27.91
N PHE A 40 15.52 -12.02 27.94
CA PHE A 40 15.81 -11.25 29.15
C PHE A 40 14.85 -10.06 29.28
N ILE A 41 14.62 -9.63 30.51
CA ILE A 41 13.91 -8.38 30.82
C ILE A 41 14.94 -7.40 31.40
N GLU A 42 15.06 -6.20 30.82
CA GLU A 42 16.14 -5.24 31.14
C GLU A 42 16.20 -4.86 32.64
N ASN A 43 15.07 -4.85 33.35
CA ASN A 43 14.99 -4.46 34.76
C ASN A 43 15.08 -5.64 35.74
N GLY A 44 15.33 -6.86 35.26
CA GLY A 44 15.42 -8.06 36.11
C GLY A 44 14.09 -8.49 36.72
N GLU A 45 12.96 -8.06 36.15
CA GLU A 45 11.65 -8.63 36.52
C GLU A 45 11.59 -10.13 36.21
N LYS A 46 10.65 -10.80 36.85
CA LYS A 46 10.42 -12.23 36.64
C LYS A 46 10.05 -12.51 35.18
N LEU A 47 10.63 -13.57 34.64
CA LEU A 47 10.38 -14.09 33.29
C LEU A 47 9.06 -14.86 33.18
N ASP A 48 8.37 -15.06 34.30
CA ASP A 48 7.00 -15.58 34.36
C ASP A 48 6.12 -14.81 33.35
N GLU A 49 5.21 -15.48 32.64
CA GLU A 49 4.29 -14.89 31.65
C GLU A 49 4.94 -14.34 30.36
N VAL A 50 6.22 -14.62 30.10
CA VAL A 50 6.77 -14.42 28.75
C VAL A 50 6.26 -15.54 27.86
N ILE A 51 5.47 -15.17 26.85
CA ILE A 51 4.84 -16.08 25.91
C ILE A 51 5.62 -16.06 24.60
N ILE A 52 5.91 -17.24 24.08
CA ILE A 52 6.57 -17.47 22.80
C ILE A 52 5.61 -18.19 21.88
N GLU A 53 5.37 -17.60 20.73
CA GLU A 53 4.40 -18.06 19.76
C GLU A 53 5.07 -18.33 18.41
N LEU A 54 4.77 -19.48 17.81
CA LEU A 54 5.30 -19.87 16.51
C LEU A 54 4.19 -19.84 15.46
N TYR A 55 4.42 -19.11 14.37
CA TYR A 55 3.49 -18.93 13.27
C TYR A 55 4.10 -19.41 11.97
N GLU A 56 3.30 -20.00 11.09
CA GLU A 56 3.76 -20.25 9.72
C GLU A 56 4.02 -18.92 9.00
N ALA A 57 5.07 -18.91 8.16
CA ALA A 57 5.40 -17.77 7.31
C ALA A 57 4.16 -17.32 6.52
N CYS A 58 3.95 -16.00 6.43
CA CYS A 58 2.82 -15.47 5.67
C CYS A 58 3.07 -15.56 4.16
N ASN A 59 1.99 -15.74 3.40
CA ASN A 59 2.02 -15.62 1.96
C ASN A 59 2.30 -14.15 1.61
N ILE A 60 3.42 -13.92 0.92
CA ILE A 60 3.77 -12.60 0.40
C ILE A 60 2.95 -12.36 -0.88
N ASP A 61 2.31 -11.19 -0.99
CA ASP A 61 1.56 -10.84 -2.19
C ASP A 61 2.49 -10.71 -3.40
N THR A 62 2.40 -11.66 -4.33
CA THR A 62 3.29 -11.75 -5.49
C THR A 62 3.16 -10.54 -6.42
N VAL A 63 2.03 -9.84 -6.42
CA VAL A 63 1.87 -8.60 -7.21
C VAL A 63 2.77 -7.51 -6.64
N LEU A 64 2.81 -7.36 -5.32
CA LEU A 64 3.66 -6.38 -4.64
C LEU A 64 5.14 -6.76 -4.74
N LEU A 65 5.45 -8.05 -4.56
CA LEU A 65 6.82 -8.54 -4.71
C LEU A 65 7.36 -8.33 -6.13
N ASN A 66 6.55 -8.61 -7.15
CA ASN A 66 6.92 -8.36 -8.53
C ASN A 66 7.08 -6.87 -8.83
N ALA A 67 6.22 -6.01 -8.28
CA ALA A 67 6.37 -4.57 -8.44
C ALA A 67 7.71 -4.07 -7.87
N TYR A 68 8.07 -4.54 -6.67
CA TYR A 68 9.35 -4.20 -6.04
C TYR A 68 10.54 -4.75 -6.85
N ASN A 69 10.53 -6.04 -7.18
CA ASN A 69 11.64 -6.70 -7.87
C ASN A 69 11.86 -6.19 -9.30
N ASN A 70 10.77 -5.92 -10.02
CA ASN A 70 10.85 -5.52 -11.42
C ASN A 70 10.97 -4.01 -11.60
N TYR A 71 10.50 -3.17 -10.66
CA TYR A 71 10.50 -1.72 -10.90
C TYR A 71 11.19 -0.91 -9.79
N GLN A 72 11.63 -1.55 -8.71
CA GLN A 72 12.21 -0.88 -7.54
C GLN A 72 11.32 0.24 -6.98
N VAL A 73 10.00 0.01 -7.00
CA VAL A 73 9.00 0.92 -6.45
C VAL A 73 8.54 0.47 -5.08
N GLY A 74 8.16 1.43 -4.23
CA GLY A 74 7.74 1.17 -2.86
C GLY A 74 8.90 0.86 -1.92
N VAL A 75 8.57 0.14 -0.85
CA VAL A 75 9.54 -0.45 0.08
C VAL A 75 9.63 -1.96 -0.15
N GLU A 76 10.64 -2.59 0.42
CA GLU A 76 10.81 -4.04 0.34
C GLU A 76 9.60 -4.80 0.92
N ILE A 77 9.12 -5.79 0.17
CA ILE A 77 7.99 -6.63 0.53
C ILE A 77 8.50 -7.99 0.99
N ASN A 78 8.37 -8.28 2.28
CA ASN A 78 8.85 -9.51 2.91
C ASN A 78 8.02 -9.84 4.16
N GLN A 79 8.45 -10.83 4.94
CA GLN A 79 7.75 -11.19 6.19
C GLN A 79 7.65 -10.01 7.17
N LYS A 80 8.64 -9.11 7.23
CA LYS A 80 8.64 -7.96 8.14
C LYS A 80 7.53 -6.94 7.80
N SER A 81 7.27 -6.72 6.51
CA SER A 81 6.19 -5.83 6.07
C SER A 81 4.81 -6.49 6.10
N GLU A 82 4.73 -7.80 5.85
CA GLU A 82 3.45 -8.49 5.66
C GLU A 82 2.90 -9.19 6.92
N PHE A 83 3.75 -9.61 7.86
CA PHE A 83 3.33 -10.36 9.04
C PHE A 83 2.96 -9.46 10.22
N ASP A 84 1.79 -9.72 10.81
CA ASP A 84 1.45 -9.31 12.17
C ASP A 84 0.78 -10.48 12.89
N HIS A 85 1.24 -10.77 14.10
CA HIS A 85 0.77 -11.90 14.89
C HIS A 85 -0.71 -11.78 15.26
N ARG A 86 -1.24 -10.56 15.38
CA ARG A 86 -2.63 -10.29 15.79
C ARG A 86 -3.65 -10.65 14.71
N GLU A 87 -3.20 -10.80 13.47
CA GLU A 87 -4.04 -11.22 12.34
C GLU A 87 -4.12 -12.76 12.20
N LYS A 88 -3.41 -13.51 13.05
CA LYS A 88 -3.23 -14.95 12.90
C LYS A 88 -3.40 -15.69 14.22
N VAL A 89 -3.61 -17.01 14.11
CA VAL A 89 -3.58 -17.93 15.24
C VAL A 89 -2.21 -18.61 15.26
N ALA A 90 -1.57 -18.67 16.43
CA ALA A 90 -0.30 -19.36 16.59
C ALA A 90 -0.46 -20.87 16.36
N LYS A 91 0.52 -21.49 15.70
CA LYS A 91 0.56 -22.95 15.50
C LYS A 91 1.05 -23.66 16.76
N TYR A 92 2.02 -23.06 17.45
CA TYR A 92 2.55 -23.55 18.72
C TYR A 92 2.75 -22.39 19.69
N ILE A 93 2.61 -22.67 20.98
CA ILE A 93 2.80 -21.71 22.07
C ILE A 93 3.62 -22.40 23.16
N THR A 94 4.61 -21.70 23.70
CA THR A 94 5.38 -22.11 24.89
C THR A 94 5.66 -20.89 25.76
N GLU A 95 6.21 -21.13 26.95
CA GLU A 95 6.69 -20.10 27.86
C GLU A 95 8.19 -20.27 28.09
N CYS A 96 8.84 -19.20 28.60
CA CYS A 96 10.22 -19.27 29.07
C CYS A 96 10.32 -20.00 30.42
N ASP A 97 11.44 -20.68 30.64
CA ASP A 97 11.82 -21.16 31.96
C ASP A 97 12.38 -20.03 32.86
N ALA A 98 12.77 -20.37 34.09
CA ALA A 98 13.33 -19.41 35.05
C ALA A 98 14.67 -18.78 34.60
N ASN A 99 15.37 -19.39 33.64
CA ASN A 99 16.61 -18.89 33.06
C ASN A 99 16.36 -18.07 31.77
N GLY A 100 15.10 -17.94 31.35
CA GLY A 100 14.70 -17.25 30.13
C GLY A 100 14.84 -18.11 28.88
N GLU A 101 15.07 -19.40 29.01
CA GLU A 101 15.21 -20.34 27.89
C GLU A 101 13.84 -20.90 27.49
N TRP A 102 13.65 -21.12 26.20
CA TRP A 102 12.44 -21.73 25.66
C TRP A 102 12.77 -22.61 24.46
N ILE A 103 11.90 -23.58 24.20
CA ILE A 103 12.09 -24.53 23.10
C ILE A 103 10.76 -25.07 22.57
N PHE A 104 10.64 -25.13 21.25
CA PHE A 104 9.66 -25.96 20.57
C PHE A 104 10.33 -27.26 20.12
N HIS A 105 9.79 -28.40 20.54
CA HIS A 105 10.28 -29.71 20.16
C HIS A 105 9.38 -30.37 19.12
N ASN A 106 9.97 -31.23 18.28
CA ASN A 106 9.27 -32.11 17.35
C ASN A 106 8.30 -31.37 16.40
N ILE A 107 8.65 -30.15 15.99
CA ILE A 107 7.82 -29.38 15.06
C ILE A 107 8.16 -29.76 13.61
N GLU A 108 7.17 -29.69 12.72
CA GLU A 108 7.38 -29.94 11.29
C GLU A 108 8.45 -29.00 10.71
N ASN A 109 9.39 -29.54 9.92
CA ASN A 109 10.39 -28.73 9.23
C ASN A 109 9.74 -27.78 8.21
N ASN A 110 9.70 -26.50 8.52
CA ASN A 110 9.16 -25.43 7.70
C ASN A 110 9.80 -24.08 8.06
N MET A 111 9.46 -23.02 7.32
CA MET A 111 9.80 -21.65 7.65
C MET A 111 8.72 -21.03 8.55
N TYR A 112 9.12 -20.46 9.68
CA TYR A 112 8.24 -19.88 10.67
C TYR A 112 8.57 -18.41 10.96
N ASN A 113 7.63 -17.72 11.60
CA ASN A 113 7.86 -16.47 12.31
C ASN A 113 7.69 -16.74 13.81
N VAL A 114 8.62 -16.25 14.62
CA VAL A 114 8.57 -16.34 16.09
C VAL A 114 8.18 -14.99 16.65
N VAL A 115 7.30 -15.01 17.64
CA VAL A 115 6.89 -13.83 18.42
C VAL A 115 7.22 -14.08 19.88
N VAL A 116 8.03 -13.21 20.46
CA VAL A 116 8.29 -13.20 21.90
C VAL A 116 7.55 -12.00 22.48
N ARG A 117 6.66 -12.21 23.46
CA ARG A 117 5.87 -11.13 24.04
C ARG A 117 5.62 -11.29 25.53
N LYS A 118 5.47 -10.17 26.23
CA LYS A 118 4.98 -10.09 27.60
C LYS A 118 4.12 -8.84 27.76
N ASP A 119 3.02 -8.96 28.49
CA ASP A 119 2.13 -7.84 28.75
C ASP A 119 2.88 -6.71 29.45
N SER A 120 2.63 -5.46 29.05
CA SER A 120 3.37 -4.26 29.47
C SER A 120 4.84 -4.16 29.00
N PHE A 121 5.39 -5.17 28.31
CA PHE A 121 6.76 -5.17 27.76
C PHE A 121 6.81 -5.20 26.22
N GLY A 122 5.67 -5.36 25.56
CA GLY A 122 5.56 -5.38 24.10
C GLY A 122 5.93 -6.73 23.49
N TRP A 123 6.45 -6.69 22.26
CA TRP A 123 6.79 -7.89 21.49
C TRP A 123 8.02 -7.71 20.60
N ILE A 124 8.68 -8.82 20.29
CA ILE A 124 9.79 -8.92 19.34
C ILE A 124 9.44 -9.97 18.29
N TYR A 125 9.82 -9.70 17.03
CA TYR A 125 9.62 -10.60 15.91
C TYR A 125 10.94 -11.15 15.38
N HIS A 126 10.96 -12.46 15.12
CA HIS A 126 11.96 -13.10 14.27
C HIS A 126 11.27 -13.70 13.06
N PHE A 127 11.75 -13.35 11.87
CA PHE A 127 11.14 -13.75 10.61
C PHE A 127 11.97 -14.82 9.92
N ASN A 128 11.32 -15.69 9.15
CA ASN A 128 11.99 -16.73 8.36
C ASN A 128 12.92 -17.63 9.21
N VAL A 129 12.40 -18.16 10.32
CA VAL A 129 13.12 -19.03 11.26
C VAL A 129 12.88 -20.51 10.89
N ASN A 130 13.94 -21.30 10.79
CA ASN A 130 13.89 -22.75 10.58
C ASN A 130 14.94 -23.52 11.42
N SER A 131 15.56 -22.83 12.37
CA SER A 131 16.60 -23.34 13.27
C SER A 131 16.57 -22.54 14.57
N ASP A 132 17.44 -22.90 15.51
CA ASP A 132 17.62 -22.15 16.75
C ASP A 132 17.97 -20.69 16.51
N LEU A 133 17.47 -19.83 17.40
CA LEU A 133 17.76 -18.41 17.39
C LEU A 133 19.05 -18.15 18.16
N GLU A 134 20.09 -17.74 17.44
CA GLU A 134 21.38 -17.35 18.05
C GLU A 134 21.28 -16.06 18.89
N LYS A 135 20.20 -15.28 18.70
CA LYS A 135 20.03 -13.98 19.35
C LYS A 135 19.30 -14.10 20.67
N VAL A 136 19.79 -13.32 21.61
CA VAL A 136 19.16 -13.08 22.89
C VAL A 136 18.19 -11.91 22.77
N ASP A 137 16.93 -12.15 23.06
CA ASP A 137 15.91 -11.09 23.06
C ASP A 137 15.94 -10.32 24.37
N THR A 138 15.83 -8.99 24.29
CA THR A 138 15.67 -8.13 25.48
C THR A 138 14.36 -7.37 25.38
N LEU A 139 13.41 -7.73 26.24
CA LEU A 139 12.15 -7.03 26.43
C LEU A 139 12.34 -5.83 27.38
N ARG A 140 11.63 -4.74 27.08
CA ARG A 140 11.71 -3.48 27.84
C ARG A 140 10.32 -3.00 28.17
N GLU A 141 10.16 -2.45 29.37
CA GLU A 141 8.89 -1.93 29.82
C GLU A 141 8.38 -0.85 28.85
N THR A 142 7.08 -0.92 28.56
CA THR A 142 6.37 0.02 27.71
C THR A 142 6.24 1.35 28.43
N ILE A 143 6.62 2.44 27.75
CA ILE A 143 6.41 3.79 28.28
C ILE A 143 4.97 4.20 27.99
N TYR A 144 4.18 4.45 29.04
CA TYR A 144 2.79 4.89 28.91
C TYR A 144 2.67 6.42 29.01
N ILE A 145 2.17 7.05 27.95
CA ILE A 145 1.93 8.49 27.90
C ILE A 145 0.46 8.78 28.16
N ASN A 146 0.22 9.47 29.28
CA ASN A 146 -1.11 9.91 29.72
C ASN A 146 -1.26 11.44 29.78
N GLU A 147 -0.17 12.17 29.55
CA GLU A 147 -0.08 13.63 29.63
C GLU A 147 0.89 14.15 28.55
N PRO A 148 1.00 15.48 28.35
CA PRO A 148 1.95 16.06 27.39
C PRO A 148 3.40 15.63 27.67
N ILE A 149 4.19 15.40 26.62
CA ILE A 149 5.59 14.95 26.73
C ILE A 149 6.48 16.17 27.01
N LYS A 150 6.61 16.54 28.29
CA LYS A 150 7.24 17.79 28.75
C LYS A 150 8.77 17.80 28.72
N ASP A 151 9.39 16.65 28.52
CA ASP A 151 10.84 16.51 28.42
C ASP A 151 11.23 15.73 27.15
N ASP A 152 12.50 15.83 26.77
CA ASP A 152 13.06 15.01 25.71
C ASP A 152 12.93 13.52 26.04
N LEU A 153 12.33 12.75 25.11
CA LEU A 153 12.12 11.33 25.27
C LEU A 153 13.03 10.56 24.31
N ARG A 154 13.83 9.63 24.84
CA ARG A 154 14.69 8.76 24.03
C ARG A 154 14.35 7.30 24.28
N LEU A 155 13.88 6.62 23.24
CA LEU A 155 13.55 5.21 23.30
C LEU A 155 14.80 4.36 23.03
N LYS A 156 14.96 3.27 23.78
CA LYS A 156 15.96 2.23 23.51
C LYS A 156 15.44 1.25 22.45
N THR A 157 16.32 0.47 21.82
CA THR A 157 15.95 -0.58 20.85
C THR A 157 14.84 -1.49 21.39
N ASN A 158 13.87 -1.86 20.55
CA ASN A 158 12.70 -2.70 20.88
C ASN A 158 11.77 -2.13 21.98
N GLN A 159 11.96 -0.88 22.43
CA GLN A 159 11.09 -0.29 23.44
C GLN A 159 9.78 0.20 22.81
N PHE A 160 8.69 0.03 23.56
CA PHE A 160 7.36 0.45 23.17
C PHE A 160 6.98 1.78 23.82
N LEU A 161 6.22 2.60 23.09
CA LEU A 161 5.60 3.83 23.58
C LEU A 161 4.10 3.72 23.36
N CYS A 162 3.31 3.69 24.43
CA CYS A 162 1.86 3.58 24.36
C CYS A 162 1.19 4.92 24.68
N ILE A 163 0.48 5.49 23.71
CA ILE A 163 -0.29 6.73 23.85
C ILE A 163 -1.70 6.37 24.31
N ASN A 164 -1.97 6.63 25.59
CA ASN A 164 -3.23 6.25 26.25
C ASN A 164 -4.31 7.34 26.21
N LYS A 165 -3.89 8.61 26.05
CA LYS A 165 -4.77 9.77 25.96
C LYS A 165 -4.31 10.70 24.86
N ASN A 166 -5.25 11.45 24.29
CA ASN A 166 -4.90 12.52 23.35
C ASN A 166 -3.92 13.46 24.03
N THR A 167 -2.77 13.65 23.40
CA THR A 167 -1.66 14.36 23.99
C THR A 167 -0.81 15.00 22.90
N TYR A 168 0.21 15.75 23.30
CA TYR A 168 1.11 16.42 22.38
C TYR A 168 2.56 16.42 22.85
N LEU A 169 3.47 16.51 21.88
CA LEU A 169 4.86 16.88 22.07
C LEU A 169 4.97 18.41 21.86
N PRO A 170 5.22 19.21 22.90
CA PRO A 170 5.37 20.66 22.78
C PRO A 170 6.61 21.05 21.97
N LYS A 171 6.59 22.28 21.47
CA LYS A 171 7.73 22.89 20.79
C LYS A 171 8.95 22.94 21.72
N GLY A 172 10.13 22.66 21.19
CA GLY A 172 11.40 22.65 21.92
C GLY A 172 11.78 21.28 22.49
N ASN A 173 10.85 20.32 22.51
CA ASN A 173 11.11 18.96 22.94
C ASN A 173 11.21 18.02 21.75
N LYS A 174 11.87 16.88 21.94
CA LYS A 174 12.01 15.84 20.91
C LYS A 174 11.70 14.43 21.40
N ILE A 175 11.26 13.59 20.47
CA ILE A 175 11.26 12.13 20.64
C ILE A 175 12.33 11.55 19.73
N THR A 176 13.26 10.79 20.31
CA THR A 176 14.32 10.10 19.57
C THR A 176 14.07 8.60 19.57
N PHE A 177 13.95 8.03 18.37
CA PHE A 177 13.77 6.59 18.17
C PHE A 177 15.09 5.88 17.90
N SER A 178 15.18 4.67 18.44
CA SER A 178 16.17 3.65 18.12
C SER A 178 15.50 2.54 17.28
N GLU A 179 16.25 1.49 16.99
CA GLU A 179 15.78 0.42 16.11
C GLU A 179 14.56 -0.34 16.66
N ASN A 180 13.64 -0.69 15.75
CA ASN A 180 12.46 -1.51 16.02
C ASN A 180 11.56 -0.98 17.15
N ASN A 181 11.55 0.34 17.38
CA ASN A 181 10.57 0.92 18.28
C ASN A 181 9.15 0.81 17.75
N VAL A 182 8.20 0.72 18.67
CA VAL A 182 6.78 0.64 18.36
C VAL A 182 6.02 1.73 19.12
N ILE A 183 5.24 2.53 18.39
CA ILE A 183 4.25 3.44 18.97
C ILE A 183 2.89 2.76 18.92
N LEU A 184 2.25 2.60 20.07
CA LEU A 184 0.92 2.03 20.22
C LEU A 184 -0.10 3.12 20.53
N PHE A 185 -1.23 3.12 19.82
CA PHE A 185 -2.36 4.00 20.12
C PHE A 185 -3.53 3.23 20.72
N LYS A 186 -4.06 3.73 21.84
CA LYS A 186 -5.39 3.32 22.31
C LYS A 186 -6.49 3.82 21.34
N PRO A 187 -7.70 3.26 21.41
CA PRO A 187 -8.76 3.56 20.43
C PRO A 187 -9.11 5.05 20.39
N ASN A 188 -9.22 5.62 19.19
CA ASN A 188 -9.50 7.04 18.95
C ASN A 188 -8.48 8.03 19.54
N ILE A 189 -7.28 7.57 19.91
CA ILE A 189 -6.23 8.45 20.47
C ILE A 189 -5.26 8.92 19.39
N SER A 190 -4.86 10.18 19.45
CA SER A 190 -3.83 10.80 18.61
C SER A 190 -2.68 11.39 19.44
N LEU A 191 -1.53 11.53 18.80
CA LEU A 191 -0.38 12.29 19.30
C LEU A 191 -0.11 13.45 18.35
N THR A 192 -0.26 14.68 18.84
CA THR A 192 0.05 15.89 18.08
C THR A 192 1.49 16.33 18.32
N ILE A 193 2.22 16.64 17.27
CA ILE A 193 3.65 16.95 17.31
C ILE A 193 3.87 18.40 16.94
N TYR A 194 4.22 19.21 17.94
CA TYR A 194 4.72 20.58 17.78
C TYR A 194 6.26 20.68 17.91
N GLY A 195 6.87 19.66 18.51
CA GLY A 195 8.33 19.50 18.64
C GLY A 195 8.95 18.71 17.49
N ASP A 196 10.01 17.96 17.80
CA ASP A 196 10.80 17.20 16.82
C ASP A 196 10.62 15.68 16.95
N LEU A 197 10.59 14.99 15.81
CA LEU A 197 10.69 13.53 15.73
C LEU A 197 12.01 13.15 15.07
N ILE A 198 12.90 12.54 15.83
CA ILE A 198 14.19 12.06 15.32
C ILE A 198 14.08 10.56 15.09
N ASN A 199 13.84 10.17 13.84
CA ASN A 199 13.83 8.78 13.41
C ASN A 199 14.97 8.49 12.43
N ARG A 200 15.87 7.57 12.79
CA ARG A 200 16.98 7.10 11.94
C ARG A 200 16.87 5.63 11.56
N SER A 201 15.77 4.97 11.92
CA SER A 201 15.62 3.52 11.77
C SER A 201 14.19 3.15 11.40
N ASN A 202 13.96 1.87 11.09
CA ASN A 202 12.61 1.38 10.85
C ASN A 202 11.84 1.28 12.17
N ILE A 203 10.77 2.07 12.30
CA ILE A 203 9.85 2.00 13.44
C ILE A 203 8.46 1.60 12.98
N LYS A 204 7.65 1.09 13.92
CA LYS A 204 6.25 0.75 13.70
C LYS A 204 5.33 1.69 14.47
N VAL A 205 4.24 2.11 13.85
CA VAL A 205 3.19 2.92 14.45
C VAL A 205 1.88 2.20 14.22
N THR A 206 1.25 1.72 15.28
CA THR A 206 0.07 0.86 15.16
C THR A 206 -0.93 1.11 16.28
N SER A 207 -2.16 0.64 16.09
CA SER A 207 -3.12 0.55 17.19
C SER A 207 -2.72 -0.54 18.17
N PHE A 208 -3.12 -0.37 19.44
CA PHE A 208 -2.97 -1.37 20.49
C PHE A 208 -3.76 -2.65 20.16
N ASN A 209 -4.94 -2.50 19.55
CA ASN A 209 -5.82 -3.57 19.10
C ASN A 209 -6.21 -3.33 17.63
N ILE A 210 -6.28 -4.38 16.81
CA ILE A 210 -6.53 -4.27 15.37
C ILE A 210 -7.99 -3.88 15.03
N ASP A 211 -8.93 -4.22 15.91
CA ASP A 211 -10.36 -3.91 15.77
C ASP A 211 -10.70 -2.52 16.32
N LEU A 212 -9.98 -2.08 17.35
CA LEU A 212 -10.19 -0.78 18.00
C LEU A 212 -9.07 0.19 17.67
N LYS A 213 -9.21 0.84 16.51
CA LYS A 213 -8.15 1.67 15.91
C LYS A 213 -7.92 3.00 16.64
N GLY A 214 -6.66 3.32 16.89
CA GLY A 214 -6.20 4.66 17.25
C GLY A 214 -6.18 5.60 16.04
N ASN A 215 -6.08 6.90 16.30
CA ASN A 215 -6.06 7.91 15.24
C ASN A 215 -4.69 7.94 14.56
N GLY A 216 -3.58 8.01 15.29
CA GLY A 216 -2.23 8.06 14.73
C GLY A 216 -1.49 9.36 15.05
N LEU A 217 -0.60 9.78 14.14
CA LEU A 217 0.25 10.96 14.32
C LEU A 217 -0.33 12.19 13.61
N TRP A 218 -0.31 13.32 14.29
CA TRP A 218 -0.63 14.63 13.71
C TRP A 218 0.57 15.56 13.81
N ILE A 219 1.14 15.91 12.67
CA ILE A 219 2.29 16.81 12.58
C ILE A 219 1.82 18.24 12.38
N ASN A 220 2.20 19.09 13.34
CA ASN A 220 1.95 20.53 13.35
C ASN A 220 3.24 21.22 13.84
N SER A 221 4.33 21.03 13.10
CA SER A 221 5.67 21.48 13.47
C SER A 221 6.42 22.02 12.27
N ASN A 222 6.88 23.27 12.37
CA ASN A 222 7.68 23.91 11.34
C ASN A 222 9.14 23.42 11.29
N HIS A 223 9.53 22.50 12.18
CA HIS A 223 10.89 21.99 12.30
C HIS A 223 11.07 20.63 11.62
N ILE A 224 9.96 19.95 11.31
CA ILE A 224 9.97 18.64 10.64
C ILE A 224 9.91 18.87 9.14
N ASN A 225 11.03 18.61 8.47
CA ASN A 225 11.15 18.65 7.01
C ASN A 225 11.04 17.28 6.36
N SER A 226 11.09 16.20 7.14
CA SER A 226 11.04 14.85 6.59
C SER A 226 10.50 13.82 7.57
N ILE A 227 9.81 12.82 7.04
CA ILE A 227 9.22 11.71 7.77
C ILE A 227 9.47 10.45 6.96
N GLY A 228 10.22 9.50 7.50
CA GLY A 228 10.47 8.27 6.77
C GLY A 228 10.88 7.09 7.61
N ASN A 229 10.94 5.93 6.95
CA ASN A 229 11.25 4.63 7.57
C ASN A 229 10.23 4.26 8.66
N ILE A 230 8.94 4.39 8.34
CA ILE A 230 7.83 4.11 9.27
C ILE A 230 6.83 3.15 8.66
N GLN A 231 6.49 2.12 9.42
CA GLN A 231 5.39 1.20 9.12
C GLN A 231 4.15 1.59 9.92
N PHE A 232 3.11 2.05 9.24
CA PHE A 232 1.83 2.44 9.82
C PHE A 232 0.79 1.34 9.62
N GLU A 233 0.19 0.85 10.71
CA GLU A 233 -0.73 -0.30 10.64
C GLU A 233 -1.96 -0.14 11.52
N PHE A 234 -3.12 -0.56 11.00
CA PHE A 234 -4.36 -0.64 11.78
C PHE A 234 -4.78 0.69 12.44
N LEU A 235 -4.50 1.83 11.82
CA LEU A 235 -4.87 3.17 12.32
C LEU A 235 -6.07 3.74 11.57
N LYS A 236 -6.74 4.75 12.15
CA LYS A 236 -7.76 5.51 11.43
C LYS A 236 -7.14 6.52 10.46
N ASN A 237 -6.19 7.33 10.95
CA ASN A 237 -5.54 8.41 10.23
C ASN A 237 -4.02 8.36 10.51
N PRO A 238 -3.30 7.39 9.94
CA PRO A 238 -1.94 7.03 10.35
C PRO A 238 -1.00 8.23 10.44
N LEU A 239 -1.10 9.16 9.49
CA LEU A 239 -0.36 10.40 9.47
C LEU A 239 -1.18 11.54 8.86
N THR A 240 -1.35 12.61 9.63
CA THR A 240 -1.87 13.90 9.16
C THR A 240 -0.77 14.95 9.28
N VAL A 241 -0.54 15.72 8.23
CA VAL A 241 0.36 16.89 8.26
C VAL A 241 -0.47 18.13 7.96
N GLU A 242 -0.52 19.03 8.94
CA GLU A 242 -1.25 20.30 8.81
C GLU A 242 -0.30 21.47 8.63
N LYS A 243 0.77 21.52 9.43
CA LYS A 243 1.76 22.58 9.36
C LYS A 243 3.17 22.01 9.40
N ALA A 244 3.90 22.22 8.33
CA ALA A 244 5.33 21.99 8.22
C ALA A 244 6.00 23.36 8.01
N LYS A 245 7.33 23.38 7.83
CA LYS A 245 8.00 24.62 7.41
C LYS A 245 7.36 25.11 6.10
N GLU A 246 7.49 26.39 5.74
CA GLU A 246 7.08 26.93 4.41
C GLU A 246 7.78 26.26 3.20
N ASP A 247 8.55 25.20 3.44
CA ASP A 247 9.27 24.38 2.48
C ASP A 247 8.56 23.03 2.27
N LEU A 248 8.93 22.31 1.22
CA LEU A 248 8.46 20.96 0.90
C LEU A 248 8.76 19.95 2.04
N ILE A 249 7.74 19.22 2.54
CA ILE A 249 7.96 18.07 3.44
C ILE A 249 8.21 16.79 2.64
N GLU A 250 9.30 16.10 2.98
CA GLU A 250 9.70 14.83 2.33
C GLU A 250 9.21 13.62 3.14
N ILE A 251 8.30 12.84 2.58
CA ILE A 251 7.80 11.59 3.13
C ILE A 251 8.39 10.44 2.32
N TYR A 252 9.10 9.51 2.96
CA TYR A 252 9.82 8.47 2.21
C TYR A 252 9.94 7.13 2.94
N ASN A 253 10.01 6.04 2.17
CA ASN A 253 10.21 4.70 2.70
C ASN A 253 9.19 4.34 3.80
N ILE A 254 7.91 4.64 3.56
CA ILE A 254 6.84 4.28 4.49
C ILE A 254 5.98 3.14 3.95
N PHE A 255 5.43 2.36 4.87
CA PHE A 255 4.51 1.27 4.56
C PHE A 255 3.22 1.48 5.34
N VAL A 256 2.14 1.84 4.67
CA VAL A 256 0.83 2.10 5.28
C VAL A 256 -0.10 0.96 4.92
N ARG A 257 -0.61 0.21 5.91
CA ARG A 257 -1.55 -0.88 5.63
C ARG A 257 -2.68 -1.07 6.63
N ASN A 258 -3.79 -1.61 6.13
CA ASN A 258 -4.97 -1.97 6.92
C ASN A 258 -5.53 -0.78 7.76
N CYS A 259 -5.34 0.45 7.27
CA CYS A 259 -5.86 1.67 7.90
C CYS A 259 -7.22 2.07 7.33
N GLU A 260 -7.97 2.93 8.04
CA GLU A 260 -9.20 3.51 7.47
C GLU A 260 -8.87 4.52 6.37
N ASN A 261 -8.08 5.54 6.69
CA ASN A 261 -7.46 6.46 5.75
C ASN A 261 -5.96 6.18 5.64
N GLY A 262 -5.33 6.68 4.58
CA GLY A 262 -3.87 6.70 4.48
C GLY A 262 -3.31 8.04 4.96
N ILE A 263 -2.51 8.71 4.14
CA ILE A 263 -1.91 9.99 4.53
C ILE A 263 -2.77 11.16 4.10
N TYR A 264 -2.91 12.14 4.98
CA TYR A 264 -3.56 13.41 4.69
C TYR A 264 -2.62 14.60 4.86
N ILE A 265 -2.38 15.33 3.78
CA ILE A 265 -1.58 16.57 3.78
C ILE A 265 -2.51 17.75 3.47
N LYS A 266 -2.72 18.61 4.47
CA LYS A 266 -3.81 19.58 4.46
C LYS A 266 -3.44 20.90 3.79
N GLU A 267 -2.34 21.55 4.21
CA GLU A 267 -1.99 22.92 3.78
C GLU A 267 -0.58 23.01 3.20
N GLU A 268 0.18 21.93 3.21
CA GLU A 268 1.61 21.92 2.90
C GLU A 268 1.93 21.34 1.53
N ASN A 269 3.05 21.83 0.96
CA ASN A 269 3.66 21.18 -0.18
C ASN A 269 4.37 19.91 0.30
N ALA A 270 4.22 18.81 -0.41
CA ALA A 270 4.81 17.54 0.03
C ALA A 270 5.28 16.65 -1.13
N SER A 271 6.27 15.82 -0.82
CA SER A 271 6.80 14.78 -1.69
C SER A 271 6.65 13.45 -0.98
N ILE A 272 6.02 12.45 -1.62
CA ILE A 272 6.03 11.06 -1.16
C ILE A 272 6.82 10.22 -2.15
N ARG A 273 7.82 9.49 -1.64
CA ARG A 273 8.63 8.59 -2.47
C ARG A 273 8.85 7.21 -1.86
N ASN A 274 9.07 6.22 -2.72
CA ASN A 274 9.44 4.84 -2.33
C ASN A 274 8.52 4.28 -1.22
N SER A 275 7.21 4.44 -1.39
CA SER A 275 6.24 4.16 -0.32
C SER A 275 5.15 3.22 -0.79
N VAL A 276 4.55 2.47 0.13
CA VAL A 276 3.48 1.51 -0.19
C VAL A 276 2.25 1.81 0.64
N PHE A 277 1.10 1.80 -0.02
CA PHE A 277 -0.22 1.98 0.57
C PHE A 277 -1.09 0.80 0.20
N LYS A 278 -1.50 0.01 1.20
CA LYS A 278 -2.14 -1.29 1.01
C LYS A 278 -3.41 -1.43 1.84
N ASN A 279 -4.50 -1.93 1.24
CA ASN A 279 -5.73 -2.24 1.97
C ASN A 279 -6.25 -1.05 2.81
N ILE A 280 -6.35 0.13 2.18
CA ILE A 280 -6.84 1.34 2.83
C ILE A 280 -8.31 1.50 2.47
N LYS A 281 -9.16 1.64 3.49
CA LYS A 281 -10.63 1.66 3.29
C LYS A 281 -11.08 2.86 2.46
N PHE A 282 -10.49 4.03 2.69
CA PHE A 282 -10.76 5.27 1.97
C PHE A 282 -9.54 5.65 1.11
N ASN A 283 -9.21 6.94 1.03
CA ASN A 283 -8.11 7.44 0.22
C ASN A 283 -6.76 6.97 0.81
N ALA A 284 -5.89 6.43 -0.03
CA ALA A 284 -4.52 6.10 0.35
C ALA A 284 -3.68 7.35 0.60
N ILE A 285 -3.86 8.36 -0.25
CA ILE A 285 -3.21 9.66 -0.14
C ILE A 285 -4.26 10.72 -0.47
N GLN A 286 -4.37 11.75 0.36
CA GLN A 286 -5.19 12.92 0.09
C GLN A 286 -4.36 14.18 0.28
N VAL A 287 -4.40 15.06 -0.72
CA VAL A 287 -3.56 16.26 -0.80
C VAL A 287 -4.39 17.45 -1.26
N ASN A 288 -4.16 18.62 -0.65
CA ASN A 288 -4.85 19.85 -1.04
C ASN A 288 -3.91 20.99 -1.49
N ASN A 289 -2.62 20.71 -1.69
CA ASN A 289 -1.63 21.69 -2.16
C ASN A 289 -0.62 21.00 -3.10
N LYS A 290 0.52 21.64 -3.43
CA LYS A 290 1.47 21.10 -4.41
C LYS A 290 2.07 19.78 -3.95
N PHE A 291 2.07 18.79 -4.84
CA PHE A 291 2.49 17.45 -4.46
C PHE A 291 3.32 16.71 -5.50
N PHE A 292 4.30 15.93 -5.02
CA PHE A 292 5.11 15.03 -5.85
C PHE A 292 4.99 13.59 -5.33
N ILE A 293 4.51 12.66 -6.15
CA ILE A 293 4.45 11.22 -5.84
C ILE A 293 5.39 10.50 -6.78
N ASN A 294 6.38 9.80 -6.23
CA ASN A 294 7.37 9.08 -7.02
C ASN A 294 7.58 7.67 -6.49
N ARG A 295 7.68 6.67 -7.38
CA ARG A 295 8.07 5.30 -6.98
C ARG A 295 7.20 4.73 -5.85
N CYS A 296 5.90 4.99 -5.91
CA CYS A 296 4.95 4.51 -4.91
C CYS A 296 4.15 3.32 -5.41
N VAL A 297 3.69 2.49 -4.48
CA VAL A 297 2.74 1.41 -4.76
C VAL A 297 1.42 1.70 -4.08
N ILE A 298 0.34 1.77 -4.85
CA ILE A 298 -1.02 2.01 -4.36
C ILE A 298 -1.87 0.78 -4.67
N TYR A 299 -2.22 0.00 -3.65
CA TYR A 299 -2.75 -1.35 -3.82
C TYR A 299 -4.00 -1.64 -2.97
N LYS A 300 -5.10 -2.02 -3.61
CA LYS A 300 -6.37 -2.36 -2.93
C LYS A 300 -6.88 -1.23 -2.04
N THR A 301 -7.01 -0.03 -2.62
CA THR A 301 -7.44 1.20 -1.93
C THR A 301 -8.47 1.99 -2.75
N ASN A 302 -8.91 3.16 -2.27
CA ASN A 302 -9.57 4.19 -3.10
C ASN A 302 -8.58 5.20 -3.72
N GLY A 303 -7.31 4.81 -3.87
CA GLY A 303 -6.32 5.53 -4.65
C GLY A 303 -5.86 6.84 -4.03
N ILE A 304 -5.47 7.76 -4.90
CA ILE A 304 -4.95 9.08 -4.54
C ILE A 304 -5.98 10.15 -4.91
N PHE A 305 -6.26 11.05 -3.98
CA PHE A 305 -7.17 12.16 -4.18
C PHE A 305 -6.42 13.50 -4.14
N PHE A 306 -6.30 14.15 -5.31
CA PHE A 306 -5.78 15.51 -5.45
C PHE A 306 -6.97 16.47 -5.40
N ASN A 307 -7.09 17.27 -4.35
CA ASN A 307 -8.25 18.12 -4.12
C ASN A 307 -7.83 19.58 -4.08
N ASN A 308 -8.10 20.34 -5.14
CA ASN A 308 -7.58 21.70 -5.29
C ASN A 308 -6.04 21.75 -5.30
N ALA A 309 -5.40 20.73 -5.87
CA ALA A 309 -3.97 20.49 -5.78
C ALA A 309 -3.30 20.45 -7.16
N GLU A 310 -2.13 21.07 -7.26
CA GLU A 310 -1.19 20.85 -8.36
C GLU A 310 -0.29 19.66 -8.02
N GLY A 311 0.13 18.86 -8.99
CA GLY A 311 1.09 17.82 -8.66
C GLY A 311 1.62 16.99 -9.80
N VAL A 312 2.63 16.19 -9.48
CA VAL A 312 3.23 15.23 -10.38
C VAL A 312 3.16 13.86 -9.73
N ILE A 313 2.66 12.87 -10.46
CA ILE A 313 2.83 11.47 -10.11
C ILE A 313 3.61 10.76 -11.20
N ASN A 314 4.70 10.10 -10.80
CA ASN A 314 5.51 9.35 -11.74
C ASN A 314 6.12 8.07 -11.17
N ASN A 315 6.49 7.18 -12.09
CA ASN A 315 7.17 5.92 -11.80
C ASN A 315 6.47 5.11 -10.70
N SER A 316 5.14 5.18 -10.62
CA SER A 316 4.36 4.56 -9.56
C SER A 316 3.50 3.42 -10.09
N PHE A 317 3.28 2.41 -9.25
CA PHE A 317 2.50 1.23 -9.55
C PHE A 317 1.14 1.29 -8.85
N ILE A 318 0.07 1.45 -9.61
CA ILE A 318 -1.27 1.74 -9.10
C ILE A 318 -2.20 0.60 -9.52
N THR A 319 -2.56 -0.27 -8.58
CA THR A 319 -3.20 -1.54 -8.92
C THR A 319 -4.31 -2.02 -7.98
N LYS A 320 -5.31 -2.70 -8.55
CA LYS A 320 -6.46 -3.28 -7.82
C LYS A 320 -7.22 -2.26 -6.96
N ASN A 321 -7.25 -0.99 -7.38
CA ASN A 321 -7.98 0.06 -6.69
C ASN A 321 -9.40 0.21 -7.27
N GLU A 322 -10.32 0.71 -6.46
CA GLU A 322 -11.65 1.12 -6.93
C GLU A 322 -11.51 2.31 -7.90
N ILE A 323 -10.76 3.33 -7.48
CA ILE A 323 -10.25 4.39 -8.36
C ILE A 323 -8.77 4.56 -8.06
N GLY A 324 -7.90 4.54 -9.08
CA GLY A 324 -6.46 4.70 -8.93
C GLY A 324 -6.06 6.14 -8.56
N LEU A 325 -6.50 7.11 -9.38
CA LEU A 325 -6.27 8.53 -9.18
C LEU A 325 -7.55 9.33 -9.37
N ARG A 326 -7.73 10.36 -8.54
CA ARG A 326 -8.85 11.28 -8.62
C ARG A 326 -8.37 12.74 -8.52
N PRO A 327 -7.99 13.37 -9.64
CA PRO A 327 -7.79 14.80 -9.69
C PRO A 327 -9.12 15.56 -9.58
N LEU A 328 -9.21 16.54 -8.69
CA LEU A 328 -10.31 17.48 -8.55
C LEU A 328 -9.74 18.90 -8.54
N LYS A 329 -10.13 19.72 -9.53
CA LYS A 329 -9.78 21.15 -9.61
C LYS A 329 -8.29 21.47 -9.41
N GLY A 330 -7.44 21.12 -10.36
CA GLY A 330 -6.02 21.43 -10.25
C GLY A 330 -5.26 20.96 -11.46
N ASP A 331 -3.95 21.23 -11.47
CA ASP A 331 -3.03 20.90 -12.56
C ASP A 331 -2.20 19.66 -12.18
N VAL A 332 -2.53 18.49 -12.74
CA VAL A 332 -1.89 17.22 -12.37
C VAL A 332 -1.21 16.55 -13.56
N ASN A 333 0.08 16.27 -13.43
CA ASN A 333 0.89 15.56 -14.42
C ASN A 333 1.06 14.09 -14.00
N ILE A 334 0.62 13.17 -14.85
CA ILE A 334 0.59 11.73 -14.63
C ILE A 334 1.49 11.09 -15.67
N ILE A 335 2.71 10.73 -15.26
CA ILE A 335 3.79 10.39 -16.20
C ILE A 335 4.50 9.09 -15.82
N ASN A 336 4.75 8.19 -16.78
CA ASN A 336 5.55 6.97 -16.53
C ASN A 336 5.02 6.12 -15.36
N ASN A 337 3.71 5.98 -15.24
CA ASN A 337 3.10 5.11 -14.24
C ASN A 337 2.57 3.85 -14.89
N GLU A 338 2.36 2.83 -14.07
CA GLU A 338 1.65 1.64 -14.49
C GLU A 338 0.35 1.49 -13.69
N PHE A 339 -0.78 1.52 -14.40
CA PHE A 339 -2.11 1.29 -13.88
C PHE A 339 -2.56 -0.12 -14.22
N ARG A 340 -2.77 -0.97 -13.21
CA ARG A 340 -3.06 -2.39 -13.44
C ARG A 340 -4.30 -2.88 -12.67
N ASN A 341 -5.26 -3.49 -13.34
CA ASN A 341 -6.43 -4.10 -12.71
C ASN A 341 -7.23 -3.14 -11.80
N ASN A 342 -7.28 -1.84 -12.11
CA ASN A 342 -8.14 -0.93 -11.37
C ASN A 342 -9.56 -1.03 -11.92
N LYS A 343 -10.58 -0.78 -11.10
CA LYS A 343 -11.92 -0.59 -11.65
C LYS A 343 -11.97 0.69 -12.49
N ILE A 344 -11.35 1.77 -12.01
CA ILE A 344 -11.11 2.99 -12.78
C ILE A 344 -9.67 3.45 -12.53
N SER A 345 -8.86 3.64 -13.57
CA SER A 345 -7.46 4.07 -13.37
C SER A 345 -7.40 5.55 -12.97
N ILE A 346 -8.07 6.42 -13.72
CA ILE A 346 -8.12 7.88 -13.48
C ILE A 346 -9.58 8.34 -13.60
N SER A 347 -10.09 8.98 -12.55
CA SER A 347 -11.39 9.67 -12.57
C SER A 347 -11.18 11.15 -12.25
N ALA A 348 -10.96 11.95 -13.28
CA ALA A 348 -10.70 13.38 -13.16
C ALA A 348 -12.00 14.16 -13.05
N SER A 349 -12.03 15.24 -12.29
CA SER A 349 -13.18 16.13 -12.08
C SER A 349 -12.76 17.59 -12.18
N ALA A 350 -13.19 18.30 -13.23
CA ALA A 350 -12.89 19.71 -13.44
C ALA A 350 -11.40 20.09 -13.25
N SER A 351 -10.51 19.20 -13.67
CA SER A 351 -9.07 19.37 -13.53
C SER A 351 -8.41 19.56 -14.90
N LYS A 352 -7.28 20.26 -14.92
CA LYS A 352 -6.35 20.22 -16.03
C LYS A 352 -5.33 19.13 -15.73
N PHE A 353 -5.15 18.19 -16.64
CA PHE A 353 -4.26 17.08 -16.35
C PHE A 353 -3.59 16.55 -17.61
N GLU A 354 -2.35 16.14 -17.45
CA GLU A 354 -1.54 15.54 -18.50
C GLU A 354 -1.34 14.06 -18.19
N VAL A 355 -1.66 13.19 -19.15
CA VAL A 355 -1.45 11.74 -19.03
C VAL A 355 -0.49 11.34 -20.13
N ILE A 356 0.78 11.13 -19.77
CA ILE A 356 1.86 10.94 -20.72
C ILE A 356 2.68 9.69 -20.39
N LYS A 357 2.92 8.81 -21.37
CA LYS A 357 3.83 7.66 -21.20
C LYS A 357 3.44 6.73 -20.05
N ASN A 358 2.16 6.47 -19.84
CA ASN A 358 1.69 5.50 -18.86
C ASN A 358 1.28 4.19 -19.52
N ASP A 359 1.38 3.10 -18.78
CA ASP A 359 0.82 1.81 -19.15
C ASP A 359 -0.51 1.58 -18.42
N PHE A 360 -1.53 1.23 -19.19
CA PHE A 360 -2.85 0.86 -18.69
C PHE A 360 -3.15 -0.60 -19.04
N LEU A 361 -3.20 -1.44 -17.99
CA LEU A 361 -3.35 -2.88 -18.12
C LEU A 361 -4.57 -3.37 -17.32
N LEU A 362 -5.51 -4.01 -18.01
CA LEU A 362 -6.60 -4.80 -17.43
C LEU A 362 -7.52 -4.02 -16.49
N SER A 363 -7.60 -2.70 -16.63
CA SER A 363 -8.54 -1.89 -15.87
C SER A 363 -9.87 -1.81 -16.62
N ASN A 364 -11.00 -1.75 -15.92
CA ASN A 364 -12.31 -1.71 -16.60
C ASN A 364 -12.48 -0.40 -17.38
N LEU A 365 -12.04 0.71 -16.77
CA LEU A 365 -12.01 2.05 -17.37
C LEU A 365 -10.68 2.72 -17.07
N ASP A 366 -9.97 3.18 -18.10
CA ASP A 366 -8.68 3.84 -17.86
C ASP A 366 -8.85 5.31 -17.47
N ILE A 367 -9.50 6.11 -18.30
CA ILE A 367 -9.66 7.55 -18.05
C ILE A 367 -11.12 7.93 -18.15
N GLU A 368 -11.67 8.40 -17.04
CA GLU A 368 -12.98 9.03 -16.97
C GLU A 368 -12.85 10.52 -16.67
N MET A 369 -13.63 11.34 -17.38
CA MET A 369 -13.68 12.78 -17.16
C MET A 369 -15.05 13.18 -16.63
N ASN A 370 -15.04 13.92 -15.53
CA ASN A 370 -16.23 14.38 -14.84
C ASN A 370 -16.23 15.91 -14.78
N LYS A 371 -17.42 16.48 -14.76
CA LYS A 371 -17.62 17.89 -14.42
C LYS A 371 -17.87 18.05 -12.92
N THR A 372 -17.67 19.26 -12.43
CA THR A 372 -18.10 19.66 -11.09
C THR A 372 -18.90 20.96 -11.17
N TYR A 373 -19.44 21.38 -10.03
CA TYR A 373 -20.14 22.64 -9.89
C TYR A 373 -19.36 23.56 -8.94
N GLU A 374 -19.13 24.80 -9.36
CA GLU A 374 -18.58 25.87 -8.53
C GLU A 374 -19.37 27.15 -8.76
N SER A 375 -19.77 27.82 -7.68
CA SER A 375 -20.39 29.16 -7.77
C SER A 375 -21.54 29.26 -8.80
N GLN A 376 -22.34 28.20 -8.88
CA GLN A 376 -23.45 28.06 -9.83
C GLN A 376 -23.12 27.75 -11.30
N VAL A 377 -21.86 27.47 -11.63
CA VAL A 377 -21.40 27.18 -12.99
C VAL A 377 -20.72 25.81 -13.05
N TYR A 378 -20.88 25.11 -14.17
CA TYR A 378 -20.15 23.87 -14.41
C TYR A 378 -18.70 24.16 -14.80
N GLU A 379 -17.78 23.46 -14.15
CA GLU A 379 -16.38 23.41 -14.55
C GLU A 379 -16.05 22.05 -15.16
N TYR A 380 -15.15 22.06 -16.13
CA TYR A 380 -14.85 20.94 -17.02
C TYR A 380 -13.36 20.61 -16.98
N CYS A 381 -13.06 19.34 -17.24
CA CYS A 381 -11.70 18.86 -17.43
C CYS A 381 -11.04 19.47 -18.67
N ILE A 382 -9.73 19.70 -18.57
CA ILE A 382 -8.86 20.12 -19.67
C ILE A 382 -7.73 19.08 -19.80
N PRO A 383 -8.01 17.91 -20.40
CA PRO A 383 -7.03 16.84 -20.53
C PRO A 383 -6.03 17.10 -21.65
N TYR A 384 -4.81 16.62 -21.48
CA TYR A 384 -3.86 16.35 -22.55
C TYR A 384 -3.36 14.91 -22.42
N ILE A 385 -3.63 14.06 -23.42
CA ILE A 385 -3.34 12.63 -23.37
C ILE A 385 -2.44 12.28 -24.54
N SER A 386 -1.25 11.73 -24.27
CA SER A 386 -0.36 11.32 -25.35
C SER A 386 0.62 10.24 -24.95
N MET A 387 1.10 9.47 -25.92
CA MET A 387 2.18 8.50 -25.73
C MET A 387 1.91 7.40 -24.69
N ASN A 388 0.65 7.04 -24.43
CA ASN A 388 0.30 5.98 -23.49
C ASN A 388 0.05 4.64 -24.20
N ASN A 389 0.18 3.54 -23.46
CA ASN A 389 -0.23 2.20 -23.91
C ASN A 389 -1.55 1.77 -23.22
N PHE A 390 -2.60 1.52 -24.00
CA PHE A 390 -3.90 1.03 -23.54
C PHE A 390 -4.12 -0.44 -23.94
N PHE A 391 -3.64 -1.38 -23.13
CA PHE A 391 -3.54 -2.78 -23.54
C PHE A 391 -4.86 -3.56 -23.47
N SER A 392 -5.73 -3.28 -22.52
CA SER A 392 -6.77 -4.26 -22.16
C SER A 392 -7.99 -3.68 -21.45
N SER A 393 -8.23 -2.37 -21.56
CA SER A 393 -9.47 -1.78 -21.07
C SER A 393 -10.65 -2.03 -22.00
N ASP A 394 -11.80 -2.33 -21.39
CA ASP A 394 -13.09 -2.34 -22.08
C ASP A 394 -13.39 -0.93 -22.61
N THR A 395 -13.05 0.09 -21.83
CA THR A 395 -13.11 1.50 -22.22
C THR A 395 -11.83 2.21 -21.78
N ALA A 396 -11.04 2.69 -22.74
CA ALA A 396 -9.83 3.45 -22.47
C ALA A 396 -10.16 4.90 -22.07
N ILE A 397 -11.07 5.56 -22.80
CA ILE A 397 -11.42 6.96 -22.51
C ILE A 397 -12.94 7.13 -22.53
N SER A 398 -13.49 7.71 -21.46
CA SER A 398 -14.87 8.14 -21.39
C SER A 398 -14.96 9.64 -21.12
N LEU A 399 -15.60 10.38 -22.02
CA LEU A 399 -15.92 11.79 -21.83
C LEU A 399 -17.13 12.01 -20.91
N TYR A 400 -17.83 10.94 -20.55
CA TYR A 400 -18.99 10.97 -19.66
C TYR A 400 -18.62 10.40 -18.29
N GLY A 401 -18.70 11.26 -17.28
CA GLY A 401 -18.40 10.94 -15.91
C GLY A 401 -19.56 10.33 -15.15
N LYS A 402 -19.33 9.19 -14.48
CA LYS A 402 -20.26 8.55 -13.53
C LYS A 402 -19.76 8.58 -12.09
N HIS A 403 -18.48 8.89 -11.88
CA HIS A 403 -17.80 8.79 -10.58
C HIS A 403 -17.16 10.13 -10.17
N SER A 404 -17.92 11.22 -10.31
CA SER A 404 -17.49 12.56 -9.93
C SER A 404 -17.07 12.60 -8.46
N ALA A 405 -15.95 13.26 -8.19
CA ALA A 405 -15.45 13.51 -6.84
C ALA A 405 -16.47 14.29 -5.98
N SER A 406 -17.31 15.10 -6.62
CA SER A 406 -18.31 15.95 -5.98
C SER A 406 -19.62 15.21 -5.68
N GLY A 407 -19.71 13.92 -6.01
CA GLY A 407 -20.86 13.07 -5.69
C GLY A 407 -21.74 12.69 -6.89
N PRO A 408 -22.77 11.84 -6.66
CA PRO A 408 -23.50 11.14 -7.72
C PRO A 408 -24.42 12.01 -8.57
N HIS A 409 -24.67 13.26 -8.18
CA HIS A 409 -25.54 14.19 -8.90
C HIS A 409 -24.85 14.88 -10.08
N TYR A 410 -23.52 14.83 -10.15
CA TYR A 410 -22.73 15.55 -11.15
C TYR A 410 -22.28 14.67 -12.32
N LYS A 411 -23.08 13.64 -12.65
CA LYS A 411 -22.85 12.79 -13.81
C LYS A 411 -23.09 13.57 -15.09
N GLY A 412 -22.28 13.36 -16.12
CA GLY A 412 -22.39 14.11 -17.36
C GLY A 412 -21.09 14.22 -18.12
N ILE A 413 -21.14 14.98 -19.22
CA ILE A 413 -19.96 15.30 -20.01
C ILE A 413 -18.96 16.06 -19.13
N GLY A 414 -17.76 15.52 -18.97
CA GLY A 414 -16.69 16.11 -18.18
C GLY A 414 -15.87 17.16 -18.92
N VAL A 415 -16.09 17.35 -20.22
CA VAL A 415 -15.34 18.29 -21.08
C VAL A 415 -16.27 19.28 -21.79
N ASN A 416 -15.71 20.39 -22.27
CA ASN A 416 -16.41 21.41 -23.05
C ASN A 416 -15.80 21.65 -24.44
N LYS A 417 -14.94 20.74 -24.89
CA LYS A 417 -14.31 20.73 -26.21
C LYS A 417 -13.84 19.31 -26.55
N ASN A 418 -13.46 19.09 -27.81
CA ASN A 418 -12.81 17.86 -28.24
C ASN A 418 -11.52 17.60 -27.45
N VAL A 419 -11.24 16.32 -27.19
CA VAL A 419 -10.08 15.87 -26.40
C VAL A 419 -9.02 15.30 -27.33
N GLU A 420 -7.78 15.73 -27.16
CA GLU A 420 -6.66 15.15 -27.90
C GLU A 420 -6.06 13.96 -27.15
N ALA A 421 -6.00 12.81 -27.82
CA ALA A 421 -5.45 11.54 -27.32
C ALA A 421 -4.50 10.91 -28.36
N LYS A 422 -3.59 11.72 -28.92
CA LYS A 422 -2.75 11.35 -30.06
C LYS A 422 -1.49 10.59 -29.65
N ASN A 423 -0.87 9.92 -30.61
CA ASN A 423 0.37 9.15 -30.44
C ASN A 423 0.29 8.09 -29.35
N CYS A 424 -0.90 7.57 -29.04
CA CYS A 424 -1.07 6.47 -28.09
C CYS A 424 -1.09 5.14 -28.84
N TYR A 425 -0.67 4.06 -28.17
CA TYR A 425 -0.90 2.69 -28.62
C TYR A 425 -2.15 2.15 -27.92
N TRP A 426 -3.07 1.58 -28.69
CA TRP A 426 -4.40 1.18 -28.20
C TRP A 426 -4.54 -0.33 -28.04
N GLY A 427 -3.43 -1.07 -27.98
CA GLY A 427 -3.44 -2.54 -27.96
C GLY A 427 -3.79 -3.19 -29.31
N THR A 428 -3.98 -2.38 -30.35
CA THR A 428 -4.33 -2.78 -31.71
C THR A 428 -3.99 -1.66 -32.69
N ALA A 429 -3.79 -2.01 -33.96
CA ALA A 429 -3.64 -1.04 -35.06
C ALA A 429 -4.94 -0.86 -35.89
N ASN A 430 -6.03 -1.54 -35.50
CA ASN A 430 -7.30 -1.47 -36.21
C ASN A 430 -8.15 -0.29 -35.71
N TYR A 431 -8.39 0.69 -36.59
CA TYR A 431 -9.19 1.89 -36.30
C TYR A 431 -10.54 1.58 -35.63
N PHE A 432 -11.29 0.60 -36.13
CA PHE A 432 -12.63 0.28 -35.60
C PHE A 432 -12.59 -0.37 -34.21
N GLU A 433 -11.49 -1.03 -33.87
CA GLU A 433 -11.30 -1.57 -32.51
C GLU A 433 -10.93 -0.45 -31.54
N ILE A 434 -10.17 0.56 -32.00
CA ILE A 434 -9.83 1.75 -31.21
C ILE A 434 -11.10 2.55 -30.88
N THR A 435 -11.97 2.79 -31.88
CA THR A 435 -13.22 3.55 -31.64
C THR A 435 -14.12 2.89 -30.61
N LYS A 436 -14.13 1.55 -30.50
CA LYS A 436 -14.93 0.82 -29.49
C LYS A 436 -14.40 1.00 -28.06
N LYS A 437 -13.14 1.40 -27.89
CA LYS A 437 -12.53 1.69 -26.58
C LYS A 437 -12.79 3.12 -26.11
N ILE A 438 -13.44 3.94 -26.93
CA ILE A 438 -13.71 5.35 -26.65
C ILE A 438 -15.22 5.50 -26.45
N TYR A 439 -15.61 6.28 -25.46
CA TYR A 439 -17.00 6.66 -25.22
C TYR A 439 -17.17 8.17 -25.34
N ASP A 440 -17.68 8.62 -26.50
CA ASP A 440 -17.77 10.03 -26.91
C ASP A 440 -19.04 10.35 -27.74
N LYS A 441 -19.06 11.49 -28.48
CA LYS A 441 -20.21 11.91 -29.33
C LYS A 441 -20.74 10.82 -30.27
N ASN A 442 -19.91 9.87 -30.68
CA ASN A 442 -20.29 8.84 -31.63
C ASN A 442 -21.11 7.71 -30.97
N ASP A 443 -21.06 7.58 -29.65
CA ASP A 443 -21.76 6.54 -28.90
C ASP A 443 -23.14 6.99 -28.40
N LYS A 444 -23.33 8.29 -28.19
CA LYS A 444 -24.58 8.83 -27.65
C LYS A 444 -24.84 10.25 -28.12
N SER A 445 -26.06 10.50 -28.59
CA SER A 445 -26.45 11.77 -29.22
C SER A 445 -26.43 13.00 -28.30
N ASP A 446 -26.43 12.81 -26.97
CA ASP A 446 -26.33 13.90 -26.01
C ASP A 446 -24.87 14.26 -25.65
N LEU A 447 -23.89 13.50 -26.15
CA LEU A 447 -22.47 13.83 -26.06
C LEU A 447 -22.07 14.74 -27.24
N MET A 448 -21.50 15.90 -26.94
CA MET A 448 -21.22 16.94 -27.95
C MET A 448 -19.79 16.94 -28.49
N TYR A 449 -18.88 16.23 -27.82
CA TYR A 449 -17.44 16.29 -28.09
C TYR A 449 -16.88 14.91 -28.39
N GLU A 450 -15.79 14.87 -29.14
CA GLU A 450 -15.11 13.63 -29.53
C GLU A 450 -13.69 13.53 -28.98
N VAL A 451 -13.17 12.31 -28.98
CA VAL A 451 -11.74 12.03 -28.74
C VAL A 451 -11.02 11.95 -30.09
N LEU A 452 -10.06 12.85 -30.28
CA LEU A 452 -9.18 12.89 -31.45
C LEU A 452 -7.94 12.05 -31.16
N PHE A 453 -7.93 10.81 -31.64
CA PHE A 453 -6.86 9.83 -31.37
C PHE A 453 -5.85 9.63 -32.51
N GLU A 454 -6.05 10.27 -33.67
CA GLU A 454 -5.11 10.20 -34.80
C GLU A 454 -4.06 11.32 -34.79
N PRO A 455 -2.78 11.03 -35.10
CA PRO A 455 -2.24 9.70 -35.39
C PRO A 455 -2.15 8.83 -34.14
N PHE A 456 -2.23 7.49 -34.29
CA PHE A 456 -2.00 6.53 -33.23
C PHE A 456 -0.83 5.59 -33.57
N GLU A 457 -0.19 5.04 -32.54
CA GLU A 457 0.95 4.13 -32.70
C GLU A 457 0.47 2.72 -33.04
N LYS A 458 1.19 2.05 -33.95
CA LYS A 458 0.87 0.66 -34.37
C LYS A 458 1.55 -0.39 -33.48
N VAL A 459 2.51 0.03 -32.67
CA VAL A 459 3.28 -0.81 -31.77
C VAL A 459 3.32 -0.17 -30.40
N GLU A 460 3.59 -0.99 -29.40
CA GLU A 460 3.79 -0.54 -28.04
C GLU A 460 4.87 0.55 -27.93
N ILE A 461 4.57 1.56 -27.12
CA ILE A 461 5.47 2.65 -26.80
C ILE A 461 6.40 2.15 -25.69
N LYS A 462 7.60 1.73 -26.09
CA LYS A 462 8.63 1.17 -25.19
C LYS A 462 9.06 2.10 -24.06
N ASP A 463 8.82 3.39 -24.22
CA ASP A 463 9.16 4.42 -23.25
C ASP A 463 8.03 4.77 -22.28
N ALA A 464 6.87 4.12 -22.39
CA ALA A 464 5.78 4.25 -21.43
C ALA A 464 5.95 3.26 -20.27
N GLY A 465 5.17 3.48 -19.20
CA GLY A 465 5.25 2.69 -17.97
C GLY A 465 6.34 3.16 -17.02
N ILE A 466 6.60 2.36 -15.98
CA ILE A 466 7.57 2.70 -14.94
C ILE A 466 9.00 2.62 -15.49
N LYS A 467 9.78 3.68 -15.28
CA LYS A 467 11.19 3.77 -15.68
C LYS A 467 12.13 3.34 -14.53
N TYR A 468 13.20 2.63 -14.91
CA TYR A 468 14.32 2.28 -14.03
C TYR A 468 15.19 3.51 -13.71
#